data_AF-A0AA39HGS5-F1
#
_entry.id   AF-A0AA39HGS5-F1
#
_cell.length_a   1.000
_cell.length_b   1.000
_cell.length_c   1.000
_cell.angle_alpha   90.00
_cell.angle_beta   90.00
_cell.angle_gamma   90.00
#
_symmetry.space_group_name_H-M   'P 1'
#
loop_
_entity.id
_entity.type
_entity.pdbx_description
1 polymer ?
#
loop_
_entity_poly.entity_id
_entity_poly.type
_entity_poly.pdbx_seq_one_letter_code
_entity_poly.pdbx_strand_id
1 'polypeptide(L)' 'MYGHPTSTLHTPTMKFLSLVFVAFFVLSVFAPTEASWLFGNDEAKKPESIGPCIKGACPQGFKCEENACYKKD' A
#
# COMPACT_ATOMS: atom_id res chain seq x y z
N MET A 1 32.10 -55.67 14.63
CA MET A 1 31.52 -54.61 15.48
C MET A 1 30.50 -53.83 14.67
N TYR A 2 29.47 -53.36 15.36
CA TYR A 2 28.22 -52.77 14.90
C TYR A 2 28.29 -51.62 13.88
N GLY A 3 27.25 -51.52 13.05
CA GLY A 3 26.67 -50.28 12.50
C GLY A 3 27.44 -49.68 11.32
N HIS A 4 26.83 -49.09 10.30
CA HIS A 4 25.55 -48.40 10.22
C HIS A 4 25.17 -48.31 8.71
N PRO A 5 23.96 -48.66 8.26
CA PRO A 5 23.51 -48.18 6.95
C PRO A 5 23.21 -46.69 7.10
N THR A 6 24.07 -45.83 6.57
CA THR A 6 23.71 -44.44 6.31
C THR A 6 22.66 -44.43 5.21
N SER A 7 21.40 -44.62 5.60
CA SER A 7 20.25 -44.33 4.76
C SER A 7 20.26 -42.84 4.47
N THR A 8 20.96 -42.45 3.41
CA THR A 8 20.78 -41.16 2.75
C THR A 8 19.43 -41.19 2.05
N LEU A 9 18.35 -41.25 2.85
CA LEU A 9 16.98 -41.14 2.38
C LEU A 9 16.77 -39.67 1.99
N HIS A 10 17.29 -39.32 0.83
CA HIS A 10 17.08 -38.03 0.20
C HIS A 10 15.64 -38.02 -0.32
N THR A 11 14.69 -37.79 0.59
CA THR A 11 13.28 -37.59 0.27
C THR A 11 13.16 -36.34 -0.60
N PRO A 12 12.77 -36.46 -1.89
CA PRO A 12 12.60 -35.29 -2.75
C PRO A 12 11.50 -34.36 -2.22
N THR A 13 10.59 -34.87 -1.39
CA THR A 13 9.43 -34.16 -0.83
C THR A 13 9.80 -32.95 0.04
N MET A 14 10.90 -32.99 0.81
CA MET A 14 11.31 -31.85 1.64
C MET A 14 11.84 -30.67 0.82
N LYS A 15 12.49 -30.95 -0.31
CA LYS A 15 12.98 -29.90 -1.23
C LYS A 15 11.84 -29.23 -1.98
N PHE A 16 10.83 -30.00 -2.39
CA PHE A 16 9.64 -29.43 -3.02
C PHE A 16 8.87 -28.53 -2.05
N LEU A 17 8.69 -28.95 -0.80
CA LEU A 17 8.05 -28.11 0.22
C LEU A 17 8.84 -26.82 0.48
N SER A 18 10.18 -26.90 0.54
CA SER A 18 11.05 -25.72 0.69
C SER A 18 10.94 -24.75 -0.50
N LEU A 19 10.96 -25.25 -1.74
CA LEU A 19 10.81 -24.41 -2.93
C LEU A 19 9.43 -23.75 -3.02
N VAL A 20 8.37 -24.49 -2.68
CA VAL A 20 7.00 -23.95 -2.63
C VAL A 20 6.88 -22.87 -1.55
N PHE A 21 7.49 -23.07 -0.38
CA PHE A 21 7.50 -22.08 0.69
C PHE A 21 8.26 -20.81 0.31
N VAL A 22 9.43 -20.96 -0.32
CA VAL A 22 10.22 -19.82 -0.82
C VAL A 22 9.46 -19.06 -1.91
N ALA A 23 8.85 -19.76 -2.87
CA ALA A 23 8.04 -19.13 -3.91
C ALA A 23 6.85 -18.37 -3.33
N PHE A 24 6.15 -18.95 -2.34
CA PHE A 24 5.01 -18.31 -1.68
C PHE A 24 5.42 -17.08 -0.87
N PHE A 25 6.56 -17.15 -0.17
CA PHE A 25 7.11 -16.04 0.61
C PHE A 25 7.56 -14.89 -0.31
N VAL A 26 8.24 -15.21 -1.42
CA VAL A 26 8.63 -14.22 -2.43
C VAL A 26 7.40 -13.60 -3.08
N LEU A 27 6.40 -14.39 -3.49
CA LEU A 27 5.16 -13.84 -4.03
C LEU A 27 4.45 -12.96 -3.00
N SER A 28 4.40 -13.33 -1.72
CA SER A 28 3.73 -12.54 -0.69
C SER A 28 4.47 -11.23 -0.35
N VAL A 29 5.80 -11.25 -0.36
CA VAL A 29 6.65 -10.08 -0.06
C VAL A 29 6.77 -9.14 -1.27
N PHE A 30 6.80 -9.69 -2.49
CA PHE A 30 6.96 -8.92 -3.72
C PHE A 30 5.63 -8.57 -4.42
N ALA A 31 4.49 -9.16 -4.03
CA ALA A 31 3.17 -8.78 -4.57
C ALA A 31 2.54 -7.46 -4.09
N PRO A 32 3.09 -6.62 -3.17
CA PRO A 32 2.40 -5.37 -2.87
C PRO A 32 2.70 -4.24 -3.87
N THR A 33 3.49 -4.46 -4.92
CA THR A 33 3.98 -3.34 -5.77
C THR A 33 3.18 -3.04 -7.04
N GLU A 34 2.29 -3.93 -7.49
CA GLU A 34 1.57 -3.73 -8.77
C GLU A 34 0.07 -3.42 -8.59
N ALA A 35 -0.46 -3.47 -7.35
CA ALA A 35 -1.86 -3.15 -7.07
C ALA A 35 -2.09 -1.68 -6.70
N SER A 36 -1.03 -0.89 -6.53
CA SER A 36 -1.11 0.52 -6.12
C SER A 36 -1.85 1.42 -7.12
N TRP A 37 -2.01 0.99 -8.38
CA TRP A 37 -2.69 1.73 -9.45
C TRP A 37 -4.18 1.37 -9.60
N LEU A 38 -4.62 0.23 -9.05
CA LEU A 38 -6.05 -0.19 -9.09
C LEU A 38 -6.88 0.45 -7.98
N PHE A 39 -6.23 0.91 -6.92
CA PHE A 39 -6.82 1.82 -5.95
C PHE A 39 -6.54 3.25 -6.43
N GLY A 40 -7.16 3.62 -7.55
CA GLY A 40 -7.29 5.01 -7.92
C GLY A 40 -8.00 5.73 -6.77
N ASN A 41 -7.23 6.43 -5.93
CA ASN A 41 -7.79 7.56 -5.21
C ASN A 41 -8.22 8.54 -6.31
N ASP A 42 -9.50 8.54 -6.66
CA ASP A 42 -10.19 9.78 -6.93
C ASP A 42 -10.02 10.60 -5.65
N GLU A 43 -8.85 11.23 -5.53
CA GLU A 43 -8.57 12.24 -4.53
C GLU A 43 -9.52 13.34 -4.91
N ALA A 44 -10.75 13.23 -4.37
CA ALA A 44 -11.82 14.19 -4.53
C ALA A 44 -11.13 15.52 -4.28
N LYS A 45 -10.92 16.28 -5.36
CA LYS A 45 -10.09 17.48 -5.36
C LYS A 45 -10.76 18.42 -4.39
N LYS A 46 -10.39 18.30 -3.10
CA LYS A 46 -10.97 19.11 -2.04
C LYS A 46 -10.69 20.52 -2.51
N PRO A 47 -11.69 21.41 -2.52
CA PRO A 47 -11.49 22.75 -3.00
C PRO A 47 -10.25 23.30 -2.30
N GLU A 48 -9.23 23.64 -3.08
CA GLU A 48 -7.97 24.10 -2.53
C GLU A 48 -8.27 25.42 -1.83
N SER A 49 -8.08 25.45 -0.51
CA SER A 49 -8.26 26.68 0.24
C SER A 49 -7.12 27.63 -0.12
N ILE A 50 -7.44 28.87 -0.50
CA ILE A 50 -6.42 29.88 -0.83
C ILE A 50 -5.79 30.53 0.41
N GLY A 51 -6.28 30.21 1.61
CA GLY A 51 -5.79 30.74 2.87
C GLY A 51 -6.88 30.84 3.94
N PRO A 52 -6.55 31.34 5.14
CA PRO A 52 -7.52 31.56 6.22
C PRO A 52 -8.43 32.76 5.93
N CYS A 53 -9.58 32.80 6.59
CA CYS A 53 -10.45 33.97 6.54
C CYS A 53 -9.85 35.15 7.30
N ILE A 54 -9.83 36.32 6.67
CA ILE A 54 -9.33 37.55 7.30
C ILE A 54 -10.55 38.32 7.80
N LYS A 55 -10.73 38.38 9.13
CA LYS A 55 -11.91 39.00 9.78
C LYS A 55 -13.26 38.44 9.29
N GLY A 56 -13.32 37.14 9.00
CA GLY A 56 -14.52 36.48 8.48
C GLY A 56 -14.82 36.77 7.01
N ALA A 57 -13.90 37.42 6.29
CA ALA A 57 -14.04 37.73 4.86
C ALA A 57 -12.95 37.05 4.03
N CYS A 58 -13.27 36.85 2.75
CA CYS A 58 -12.39 36.30 1.72
C CYS A 58 -12.41 37.24 0.49
N PRO A 59 -11.40 37.16 -0.39
CA PRO A 59 -11.40 37.92 -1.64
C PRO A 59 -12.61 37.59 -2.53
N GLN A 60 -12.88 38.45 -3.51
CA GLN A 60 -14.03 38.29 -4.40
C GLN A 60 -13.99 36.93 -5.14
N GLY A 61 -15.12 36.23 -5.16
CA GLY A 61 -15.22 34.88 -5.75
C GLY A 61 -14.90 33.74 -4.78
N PHE A 62 -14.60 34.05 -3.51
CA PHE A 62 -14.36 33.06 -2.46
C PHE A 62 -15.35 33.25 -1.29
N LYS A 63 -15.61 32.17 -0.56
CA LYS A 63 -16.45 32.14 0.63
C LYS A 63 -15.64 31.62 1.81
N CYS A 64 -15.87 32.22 2.98
CA CYS A 64 -15.32 31.73 4.24
C CYS A 64 -16.12 30.52 4.73
N GLU A 65 -15.48 29.37 4.84
CA GLU A 65 -16.01 28.12 5.40
C GLU A 65 -14.96 27.52 6.33
N GLU A 66 -15.34 27.11 7.55
CA GLU A 66 -14.40 26.51 8.52
C GLU A 66 -13.10 27.32 8.77
N ASN A 67 -13.18 28.65 8.79
CA ASN A 67 -12.02 29.57 8.88
C ASN A 67 -11.04 29.54 7.69
N ALA A 68 -11.42 28.94 6.57
CA ALA A 68 -10.65 28.93 5.32
C ALA A 68 -11.46 29.50 4.15
N CYS A 69 -10.75 30.06 3.17
CA CYS A 69 -11.33 30.65 1.97
C CYS A 69 -11.35 29.63 0.83
N TYR A 70 -12.57 29.25 0.41
CA TYR A 70 -12.80 28.32 -0.70
C TYR A 70 -13.49 29.02 -1.87
N LYS A 71 -13.30 28.52 -3.09
CA LYS A 71 -13.95 29.08 -4.28
C LYS A 71 -15.47 28.98 -4.11
N LYS A 72 -16.18 30.07 -4.38
CA LYS A 72 -17.64 30.09 -4.38
C LYS A 72 -18.13 29.46 -5.69
N ASP A 73 -18.89 28.38 -5.60
CA ASP A 73 -19.64 27.81 -6.73
C ASP A 73 -20.76 28.76 -7.21
#